data_AF-A0A7V8AJN8-F1
#
_entry.id   AF-A0A7V8AJN8-F1
#
_cell.length_a   1.000
_cell.length_b   1.000
_cell.length_c   1.000
_cell.angle_alpha   90.00
_cell.angle_beta   90.00
_cell.angle_gamma   90.00
#
_symmetry.space_group_name_H-M   'P 1'
#
loop_
_entity.id
_entity.type
_entity.pdbx_description
1 polymer ?
#
loop_
_entity_poly.entity_id
_entity_poly.type
_entity_poly.pdbx_seq_one_letter_code
_entity_poly.pdbx_strand_id
1 'polypeptide(L)' 'MRVTRTYTVEGQSPYDGIAFKTTSSKIRNPDGSLVFWLDRMEVPADWSQVACDVLAQKYFRKAGVPACRRLVPEEAVPA' A
#
# COMPACT_ATOMS: atom_id res chain seq x y z
N MET A 1 -24.35 -16.73 -10.77
CA MET A 1 -24.26 -16.01 -9.49
C MET A 1 -24.43 -14.52 -9.75
N ARG A 2 -25.40 -13.84 -9.13
CA ARG A 2 -25.66 -12.40 -9.31
C ARG A 2 -25.40 -11.71 -7.97
N VAL A 3 -24.43 -10.80 -7.91
CA VAL A 3 -24.09 -10.02 -6.71
C VAL A 3 -24.61 -8.61 -6.91
N THR A 4 -25.50 -8.16 -6.03
CA THR A 4 -26.04 -6.80 -6.06
C THR A 4 -24.98 -5.82 -5.57
N ARG A 5 -24.77 -4.72 -6.32
CA ARG A 5 -23.83 -3.65 -5.96
C ARG A 5 -24.47 -2.67 -4.97
N THR A 6 -23.72 -2.25 -3.95
CA THR A 6 -24.18 -1.27 -2.94
C THR A 6 -23.44 0.07 -3.04
N TYR A 7 -22.12 0.03 -3.22
CA TYR A 7 -21.25 1.22 -3.21
C TYR A 7 -20.50 1.44 -4.53
N THR A 8 -20.83 0.67 -5.57
CA THR A 8 -20.15 0.73 -6.87
C THR A 8 -21.18 0.80 -7.98
N VAL A 9 -20.79 1.43 -9.08
CA VAL A 9 -21.58 1.49 -10.31
C VAL A 9 -21.00 0.51 -11.32
N GLU A 10 -21.88 -0.16 -12.06
CA GLU A 10 -21.44 -1.06 -13.12
C GLU A 10 -20.68 -0.29 -14.21
N GLY A 11 -19.56 -0.84 -14.68
CA GLY A 11 -18.72 -0.21 -15.69
C GLY A 11 -17.84 0.95 -15.20
N GLN A 12 -17.89 1.30 -13.91
CA GLN A 12 -17.04 2.33 -13.30
C GLN A 12 -16.03 1.71 -12.34
N SER A 13 -14.86 2.33 -12.24
CA SER A 13 -13.88 1.96 -11.22
C SER A 13 -14.43 2.34 -9.84
N PRO A 14 -14.21 1.51 -8.80
CA PRO A 14 -14.56 1.88 -7.44
C PRO A 14 -13.78 3.09 -6.91
N TYR A 15 -12.70 3.48 -7.59
CA TYR A 15 -11.90 4.67 -7.27
C TYR A 15 -12.36 5.91 -8.04
N ASP A 16 -13.26 5.77 -9.02
CA ASP A 16 -13.83 6.91 -9.73
C ASP A 16 -14.56 7.82 -8.73
N GLY A 17 -14.22 9.12 -8.75
CA GLY A 17 -14.76 10.11 -7.81
C GLY A 17 -13.91 10.35 -6.55
N ILE A 18 -12.88 9.54 -6.30
CA ILE A 18 -11.88 9.84 -5.25
C ILE A 18 -10.75 10.65 -5.89
N ALA A 19 -10.53 11.87 -5.40
CA ALA A 19 -9.36 12.65 -5.80
C ALA A 19 -8.10 12.06 -5.16
N PHE A 20 -7.04 11.87 -5.94
CA PHE A 20 -5.74 11.44 -5.45
C PHE A 20 -4.70 12.56 -5.58
N LYS A 21 -3.75 12.57 -4.65
CA LYS A 21 -2.54 13.41 -4.72
C LYS A 21 -1.30 12.53 -4.65
N THR A 22 -0.24 12.96 -5.32
CA THR A 22 1.08 12.38 -5.14
C THR A 22 1.78 13.00 -3.94
N THR A 23 2.34 12.18 -3.06
CA THR A 23 3.14 12.63 -1.91
C THR A 23 4.34 11.71 -1.68
N SER A 24 5.18 12.05 -0.70
CA SER A 24 6.31 11.24 -0.25
C SER A 24 6.19 10.98 1.25
N SER A 25 6.84 9.91 1.73
CA SER A 25 6.98 9.60 3.16
C SER A 25 8.45 9.37 3.49
N LYS A 26 8.93 10.06 4.53
CA LYS A 26 10.29 9.95 5.05
C LYS A 26 10.22 9.66 6.54
N ILE A 27 10.54 8.44 6.92
CA ILE A 27 10.55 7.99 8.31
C ILE A 27 12.00 8.05 8.80
N ARG A 28 12.24 8.78 9.89
CA ARG A 28 13.57 8.99 10.50
C ARG A 28 13.61 8.49 11.93
N ASN A 29 14.79 8.09 12.38
CA ASN A 29 15.09 7.85 13.78
C ASN A 29 15.19 9.18 14.56
N PRO A 30 15.17 9.15 15.90
CA PRO A 30 15.36 10.34 16.73
C PRO A 30 16.69 11.07 16.47
N ASP A 31 17.74 10.33 16.08
CA ASP A 31 19.05 10.88 15.69
C ASP A 31 19.06 11.53 14.28
N GLY A 32 17.93 11.50 13.57
CA GLY A 32 17.76 12.05 12.23
C GLY A 32 18.13 11.10 11.09
N SER A 33 18.68 9.91 11.37
CA SER A 33 19.02 8.92 10.34
C SER A 33 17.76 8.37 9.64
N LEU A 34 17.87 8.06 8.34
CA LEU A 34 16.74 7.63 7.52
C LEU A 34 16.44 6.14 7.76
N VAL A 35 15.22 5.84 8.21
CA VAL A 35 14.73 4.47 8.39
C VAL A 35 14.09 3.95 7.11
N PHE A 36 13.31 4.80 6.46
CA PHE A 36 12.57 4.46 5.25
C PHE A 36 12.23 5.71 4.47
N TRP A 37 12.33 5.63 3.14
CA TRP A 37 11.85 6.65 2.23
C TRP A 37 11.06 5.97 1.13
N LEU A 38 9.83 6.43 0.93
CA LEU A 38 9.04 6.15 -0.24
C LEU A 38 8.72 7.47 -0.93
N ASP A 39 9.04 7.55 -2.22
CA ASP A 39 8.73 8.70 -3.06
C ASP A 39 7.55 8.40 -3.98
N ARG A 40 6.86 9.47 -4.40
CA ARG A 40 5.80 9.44 -5.42
C ARG A 40 4.72 8.38 -5.19
N MET A 41 4.16 8.30 -3.98
CA MET A 41 2.98 7.47 -3.72
C MET A 41 1.70 8.27 -3.93
N GLU A 42 0.67 7.62 -4.46
CA GLU A 42 -0.66 8.21 -4.59
C GLU A 42 -1.53 7.83 -3.39
N VAL A 43 -2.18 8.84 -2.83
CA VAL A 43 -3.08 8.71 -1.67
C VAL A 43 -4.31 9.58 -1.92
N PRO A 44 -5.46 9.29 -1.29
CA PRO A 44 -6.60 10.19 -1.34
C PRO A 44 -6.19 11.62 -0.94
N ALA A 45 -6.65 12.60 -1.69
CA ALA A 45 -6.22 13.99 -1.59
C ALA A 45 -6.45 14.57 -0.17
N ASP A 46 -7.52 14.13 0.49
CA ASP A 46 -7.92 14.61 1.81
C ASP A 46 -7.15 13.98 2.97
N TRP A 47 -6.26 13.01 2.70
CA TRP A 47 -5.48 12.40 3.76
C TRP A 47 -4.42 13.37 4.33
N SER A 48 -4.30 13.36 5.65
CA SER A 48 -3.22 14.04 6.36
C SER A 48 -1.88 13.35 6.08
N GLN A 49 -0.77 14.07 6.26
CA GLN A 49 0.56 13.48 6.11
C GLN A 49 0.76 12.31 7.09
N VAL A 50 0.22 12.39 8.31
CA VAL A 50 0.28 11.29 9.29
C VAL A 50 -0.40 10.02 8.75
N ALA A 51 -1.58 10.14 8.12
CA ALA A 51 -2.25 8.99 7.51
C ALA A 51 -1.42 8.39 6.36
N CYS A 52 -0.78 9.26 5.56
CA CYS A 52 0.13 8.87 4.49
C CYS A 52 1.35 8.10 5.04
N ASP A 53 1.95 8.57 6.13
CA ASP A 53 3.10 7.93 6.76
C ASP A 53 2.73 6.58 7.41
N VAL A 54 1.52 6.45 7.98
CA VAL A 54 1.00 5.17 8.49
C VAL A 54 0.87 4.15 7.35
N LEU A 55 0.33 4.55 6.19
CA LEU A 55 0.26 3.69 5.00
C LEU A 55 1.66 3.24 4.56
N ALA A 56 2.59 4.18 4.44
CA ALA A 56 3.99 3.94 4.08
C ALA A 56 4.66 2.93 5.03
N GLN A 57 4.49 3.13 6.34
CA GLN A 57 5.07 2.28 7.37
C GLN A 57 4.46 0.87 7.41
N LYS A 58 3.14 0.72 7.24
CA LYS A 58 2.47 -0.58 7.35
C LYS A 58 2.61 -1.45 6.10
N TYR A 59 2.48 -0.85 4.92
CA TYR A 59 2.29 -1.61 3.69
C TYR A 59 3.49 -1.54 2.73
N PHE A 60 4.24 -0.44 2.76
CA PHE A 60 5.37 -0.25 1.84
C PHE A 60 6.73 -0.51 2.48
N ARG A 61 6.86 -0.38 3.81
CA ARG A 61 8.08 -0.73 4.52
C ARG A 61 8.27 -2.25 4.52
N LYS A 62 9.14 -2.74 3.64
CA LYS A 62 9.52 -4.16 3.51
C LYS A 62 10.48 -4.67 4.60
N ALA A 63 10.38 -4.14 5.82
CA ALA A 63 11.25 -4.59 6.92
C ALA A 63 10.96 -6.07 7.23
N GLY A 64 12.00 -6.92 7.16
CA GLY A 64 11.87 -8.36 7.37
C GLY A 64 11.37 -9.18 6.17
N VAL A 65 11.07 -8.54 5.03
CA VAL A 65 10.71 -9.26 3.80
C VAL A 65 12.00 -9.70 3.09
N PRO A 66 12.18 -11.01 2.79
CA PRO A 66 13.35 -11.49 2.06
C PRO A 66 13.45 -10.88 0.66
N ALA A 67 14.68 -10.53 0.25
CA ALA A 67 14.93 -9.99 -1.09
C ALA A 67 14.75 -11.05 -2.20
N CYS A 68 15.02 -12.31 -1.88
CA CYS A 68 14.93 -13.43 -2.80
C CYS A 68 14.06 -14.52 -2.20
N ARG A 69 13.30 -15.22 -3.06
CA ARG A 69 12.52 -16.40 -2.71
C ARG A 69 13.08 -17.63 -3.42
N ARG A 70 12.90 -18.79 -2.80
CA ARG A 70 13.18 -20.10 -3.39
C ARG A 70 11.89 -20.91 -3.33
N LEU A 71 11.60 -21.67 -4.40
CA LEU A 71 10.48 -22.61 -4.39
C LEU A 71 10.72 -23.68 -3.32
N VAL A 72 9.69 -23.95 -2.53
CA VAL A 72 9.68 -24.99 -1.50
C VAL A 72 8.44 -25.87 -1.78
N PRO A 73 8.58 -27.19 -1.88
CA PRO A 73 7.42 -28.07 -2.01
C PRO A 73 6.59 -27.99 -0.73
N GLU A 74 5.27 -27.80 -0.90
CA GLU A 74 4.29 -27.80 0.19
C GLU A 74 3.44 -29.07 0.10
N GLU A 75 3.28 -29.77 1.23
CA GLU A 75 2.49 -31.00 1.28
C GLU A 75 1.04 -30.72 0.89
N ALA A 76 0.47 -31.54 0.00
CA ALA A 76 -0.88 -31.39 -0.57
C ALA A 76 -1.13 -30.16 -1.47
N VAL A 77 -0.09 -29.37 -1.82
CA VAL A 77 -0.21 -28.31 -2.84
C VAL A 77 0.33 -28.83 -4.18
N PRO A 78 -0.47 -28.87 -5.26
CA PRO A 78 0.01 -29.29 -6.59
C PRO A 78 1.15 -28.40 -7.08
N ALA A 79 2.15 -29.03 -7.70
CA ALA A 79 3.31 -28.36 -8.29
C ALA A 79 3.00 -27.75 -9.67
#